data_AF-A0A8T3V9M9-F1
#
_entry.id   AF-A0A8T3V9M9-F1
#
_cell.length_a   1.000
_cell.length_b   1.000
_cell.length_c   1.000
_cell.angle_alpha   90.00
_cell.angle_beta   90.00
_cell.angle_gamma   90.00
#
_symmetry.space_group_name_H-M   'P 1'
#
loop_
_entity.id
_entity.type
_entity.pdbx_description
1 polymer ?
#
loop_
_entity_poly.entity_id
_entity_poly.type
_entity_poly.pdbx_seq_one_letter_code
_entity_poly.pdbx_strand_id
1 'polypeptide(L)'
;MKRILLIIIIIMLFIPASAAGNVTIKGVDFEIPDQYDGGILKDSSYVYKSGLTFRILSLDDAKNLRINFGDDFTEALSHEETTIEGHDAVVIHRSFDGRNYTTVYTPIGDKIFLICFNDTYVNDDISKMISKLPSQNMTHDDFSASLNTALSDFKEQVSQEKADIEAQEMYKEDNPINRFFFFRF
;
A
#
# COMPACT_ATOMS: atom_id res chain seq x y z
N MET A 1 49.33 4.80 -24.75
CA MET A 1 48.40 4.91 -23.58
C MET A 1 47.10 5.67 -23.87
N LYS A 2 46.93 6.39 -25.00
CA LYS A 2 45.67 7.13 -25.30
C LYS A 2 44.53 6.29 -25.88
N ARG A 3 44.80 5.11 -26.47
CA ARG A 3 43.78 4.27 -27.12
C ARG A 3 43.00 3.37 -26.15
N ILE A 4 43.61 3.00 -25.02
CA ILE A 4 42.94 2.20 -23.99
C ILE A 4 41.90 3.07 -23.26
N LEU A 5 42.21 4.34 -22.97
CA LEU A 5 41.30 5.26 -22.27
C LEU A 5 39.97 5.49 -23.00
N LEU A 6 39.97 5.45 -24.35
CA LEU A 6 38.77 5.70 -25.15
C LEU A 6 37.77 4.53 -25.11
N ILE A 7 38.27 3.29 -24.96
CA ILE A 7 37.42 2.08 -24.93
C ILE A 7 36.63 2.02 -23.60
N ILE A 8 37.19 2.54 -22.51
CA ILE A 8 36.57 2.47 -21.18
C ILE A 8 35.41 3.47 -21.07
N ILE A 9 35.54 4.62 -21.76
CA ILE A 9 34.48 5.64 -21.86
C ILE A 9 33.30 5.13 -22.72
N ILE A 10 33.58 4.34 -23.76
CA ILE A 10 32.54 3.75 -24.63
C ILE A 10 31.78 2.63 -23.90
N ILE A 11 32.44 1.86 -23.03
CA ILE A 11 31.77 0.82 -22.22
C ILE A 11 30.89 1.43 -21.11
N MET A 12 31.27 2.59 -20.54
CA MET A 12 30.41 3.30 -19.57
C MET A 12 29.16 3.93 -20.20
N LEU A 13 29.13 4.17 -21.51
CA LEU A 13 27.93 4.63 -22.23
C LEU A 13 26.93 3.51 -22.55
N PHE A 14 27.30 2.25 -22.25
CA PHE A 14 26.45 1.07 -22.38
C PHE A 14 26.31 0.34 -21.04
N ILE A 15 26.20 1.09 -19.92
CA ILE A 15 25.46 0.53 -18.78
C ILE A 15 24.02 0.49 -19.29
N PRO A 16 23.43 -0.69 -19.59
CA PRO A 16 22.00 -0.73 -19.85
C PRO A 16 21.36 -0.04 -18.65
N ALA A 17 20.52 0.97 -18.90
CA ALA A 17 19.56 1.39 -17.89
C ALA A 17 19.02 0.10 -17.31
N SER A 18 19.15 -0.06 -15.99
CA SER A 18 18.64 -1.23 -15.29
C SER A 18 17.26 -1.48 -15.86
N ALA A 19 17.07 -2.67 -16.46
CA ALA A 19 15.79 -2.99 -17.04
C ALA A 19 14.88 -3.18 -15.83
N ALA A 20 14.17 -2.10 -15.47
CA ALA A 20 13.14 -2.08 -14.46
C ALA A 20 12.41 -3.44 -14.45
N GLY A 21 12.47 -4.13 -13.31
CA GLY A 21 11.94 -5.48 -13.20
C GLY A 21 10.45 -5.46 -13.52
N ASN A 22 10.02 -6.19 -14.54
CA ASN A 22 8.59 -6.33 -14.83
C ASN A 22 8.01 -7.39 -13.90
N VAL A 23 6.93 -7.07 -13.21
CA VAL A 23 6.20 -8.02 -12.35
C VAL A 23 4.72 -8.04 -12.70
N THR A 24 4.14 -9.23 -12.76
CA THR A 24 2.70 -9.39 -13.04
C THR A 24 1.96 -9.67 -11.74
N ILE A 25 0.99 -8.81 -11.39
CA ILE A 25 0.13 -8.97 -10.22
C ILE A 25 -1.32 -9.02 -10.69
N LYS A 26 -2.01 -10.14 -10.46
CA LYS A 26 -3.41 -10.35 -10.90
C LYS A 26 -3.67 -10.02 -12.38
N GLY A 27 -2.70 -10.34 -13.23
CA GLY A 27 -2.77 -10.13 -14.67
C GLY A 27 -2.49 -8.70 -15.14
N VAL A 28 -2.02 -7.83 -14.24
CA VAL A 28 -1.53 -6.49 -14.56
C VAL A 28 -0.01 -6.49 -14.48
N ASP A 29 0.65 -6.05 -15.55
CA ASP A 29 2.11 -5.93 -15.61
C ASP A 29 2.54 -4.55 -15.08
N PHE A 30 3.44 -4.56 -14.11
CA PHE A 30 4.05 -3.36 -13.52
C PHE A 30 5.54 -3.32 -13.86
N GLU A 31 5.99 -2.20 -14.41
CA GLU A 31 7.40 -1.91 -14.57
C GLU A 31 7.94 -1.27 -13.28
N ILE A 32 8.64 -2.04 -12.46
CA ILE A 32 9.08 -1.61 -11.12
C ILE A 32 10.26 -0.63 -11.23
N PRO A 33 10.20 0.56 -10.60
CA PRO A 33 11.33 1.49 -10.58
C PRO A 33 12.60 0.83 -10.06
N ASP A 34 13.75 1.15 -10.65
CA ASP A 34 15.04 0.48 -10.39
C ASP A 34 15.42 0.46 -8.89
N GLN A 35 15.10 1.53 -8.14
CA GLN A 35 15.35 1.61 -6.70
C GLN A 35 14.57 0.58 -5.87
N TYR A 36 13.54 -0.03 -6.45
CA TYR A 36 12.67 -1.02 -5.83
C TYR A 36 12.78 -2.40 -6.48
N ASP A 37 13.76 -2.64 -7.36
CA ASP A 37 14.01 -3.94 -7.98
C ASP A 37 14.49 -4.98 -6.94
N GLY A 38 14.29 -6.27 -7.25
CA GLY A 38 14.70 -7.39 -6.39
C GLY A 38 13.80 -7.64 -5.18
N GLY A 39 12.56 -7.17 -5.21
CA GLY A 39 11.53 -7.46 -4.22
C GLY A 39 10.95 -8.87 -4.33
N ILE A 40 10.02 -9.19 -3.42
CA ILE A 40 9.36 -10.49 -3.33
C ILE A 40 7.99 -10.39 -4.00
N LEU A 41 7.79 -11.20 -5.05
CA LEU A 41 6.51 -11.36 -5.74
C LEU A 41 5.67 -12.47 -5.08
N LYS A 42 4.38 -12.20 -4.91
CA LYS A 42 3.32 -13.14 -4.53
C LYS A 42 2.13 -12.93 -5.46
N ASP A 43 1.19 -13.88 -5.46
CA ASP A 43 0.02 -13.88 -6.36
C ASP A 43 -0.79 -12.57 -6.39
N SER A 44 -0.85 -11.85 -5.27
CA SER A 44 -1.59 -10.59 -5.14
C SER A 44 -0.72 -9.37 -4.82
N SER A 45 0.60 -9.53 -4.67
CA SER A 45 1.43 -8.43 -4.20
C SER A 45 2.89 -8.53 -4.61
N TYR A 46 3.54 -7.39 -4.65
CA TYR A 46 4.99 -7.25 -4.72
C TYR A 46 5.45 -6.40 -3.54
N VAL A 47 6.51 -6.81 -2.84
CA VAL A 47 7.05 -6.06 -1.69
C VAL A 47 8.56 -5.99 -1.78
N TYR A 48 9.11 -4.78 -1.73
CA TYR A 48 10.55 -4.55 -1.64
C TYR A 48 10.91 -4.04 -0.23
N LYS A 49 11.78 -4.79 0.46
CA LYS A 49 12.21 -4.59 1.87
C LYS A 49 11.09 -4.62 2.92
N SER A 50 10.07 -3.78 2.81
CA SER A 50 8.91 -3.74 3.70
C SER A 50 7.71 -3.08 3.01
N GLY A 51 6.52 -3.31 3.56
CA GLY A 51 5.28 -2.68 3.08
C GLY A 51 5.23 -1.15 3.21
N LEU A 52 6.14 -0.56 3.99
CA LEU A 52 6.29 0.89 4.12
C LEU A 52 7.42 1.44 3.24
N THR A 53 8.28 0.57 2.71
CA THR A 53 9.37 0.98 1.80
C THR A 53 8.87 1.03 0.37
N PHE A 54 8.36 -0.10 -0.12
CA PHE A 54 7.66 -0.17 -1.39
C PHE A 54 6.80 -1.43 -1.44
N ARG A 55 5.50 -1.29 -1.75
CA ARG A 55 4.61 -2.40 -2.05
C ARG A 55 3.59 -2.05 -3.11
N ILE A 56 3.21 -3.06 -3.87
CA ILE A 56 2.01 -3.06 -4.72
C ILE A 56 1.12 -4.20 -4.21
N LEU A 57 -0.15 -3.94 -3.98
CA LEU A 57 -1.12 -4.95 -3.56
C LEU A 57 -2.41 -4.79 -4.35
N SER A 58 -2.88 -5.87 -4.97
CA SER A 58 -4.23 -5.95 -5.52
C SER A 58 -5.24 -6.07 -4.36
N LEU A 59 -6.30 -5.28 -4.48
CA LEU A 59 -7.37 -5.14 -3.51
C LEU A 59 -8.69 -5.74 -4.02
N ASP A 60 -8.60 -6.76 -4.88
CA ASP A 60 -9.77 -7.49 -5.42
C ASP A 60 -10.62 -8.15 -4.31
N ASP A 61 -10.00 -8.45 -3.17
CA ASP A 61 -10.68 -8.92 -1.97
C ASP A 61 -11.18 -7.72 -1.15
N ALA A 62 -12.51 -7.63 -0.98
CA ALA A 62 -13.16 -6.58 -0.20
C ALA A 62 -12.61 -6.48 1.23
N LYS A 63 -12.20 -7.60 1.84
CA LYS A 63 -11.57 -7.58 3.16
C LYS A 63 -10.22 -6.85 3.14
N ASN A 64 -9.42 -7.06 2.10
CA ASN A 64 -8.13 -6.38 1.95
C ASN A 64 -8.33 -4.89 1.68
N LEU A 65 -9.30 -4.53 0.84
CA LEU A 65 -9.61 -3.13 0.57
C LEU A 65 -10.03 -2.42 1.86
N ARG A 66 -10.99 -3.00 2.59
CA ARG A 66 -11.46 -2.50 3.90
C ARG A 66 -10.32 -2.28 4.88
N ILE A 67 -9.49 -3.29 5.10
CA ILE A 67 -8.41 -3.22 6.10
C ILE A 67 -7.34 -2.20 5.68
N ASN A 68 -6.87 -2.23 4.43
CA ASN A 68 -5.78 -1.34 4.01
C ASN A 68 -6.27 0.10 3.87
N PHE A 69 -7.36 0.34 3.14
CA PHE A 69 -7.87 1.69 2.92
C PHE A 69 -8.43 2.29 4.20
N GLY A 70 -9.19 1.51 4.98
CA GLY A 70 -9.76 1.98 6.24
C GLY A 70 -8.70 2.38 7.26
N ASP A 71 -7.65 1.55 7.44
CA ASP A 71 -6.52 1.86 8.33
C ASP A 71 -5.72 3.06 7.80
N ASP A 72 -5.38 3.05 6.51
CA ASP A 72 -4.58 4.13 5.90
C ASP A 72 -5.28 5.48 6.04
N PHE A 73 -6.58 5.52 5.76
CA PHE A 73 -7.38 6.74 5.79
C PHE A 73 -7.61 7.25 7.21
N THR A 74 -7.86 6.36 8.17
CA THR A 74 -8.12 6.75 9.57
C THR A 74 -6.87 7.33 10.23
N GLU A 75 -5.70 6.79 9.89
CA GLU A 75 -4.40 7.19 10.44
C GLU A 75 -3.64 8.15 9.50
N ALA A 76 -4.34 8.77 8.56
CA ALA A 76 -3.76 9.70 7.59
C ALA A 76 -3.32 11.01 8.27
N LEU A 77 -2.14 11.50 7.88
CA LEU A 77 -1.76 12.89 8.14
C LEU A 77 -2.50 13.85 7.20
N SER A 78 -2.65 13.43 5.96
CA SER A 78 -3.43 14.12 4.92
C SER A 78 -3.78 13.14 3.80
N HIS A 79 -4.76 13.53 2.99
CA HIS A 79 -5.18 12.78 1.82
C HIS A 79 -5.67 13.73 0.71
N GLU A 80 -5.69 13.25 -0.53
CA GLU A 80 -6.31 13.96 -1.65
C GLU A 80 -6.88 12.98 -2.68
N GLU A 81 -8.00 13.38 -3.29
CA GLU A 81 -8.54 12.75 -4.50
C GLU A 81 -7.99 13.50 -5.72
N THR A 82 -7.42 12.78 -6.67
CA THR A 82 -6.71 13.37 -7.81
C THR A 82 -6.70 12.43 -9.00
N THR A 83 -5.99 12.82 -10.06
CA THR A 83 -5.70 11.99 -11.22
C THR A 83 -4.19 11.89 -11.40
N ILE A 84 -3.66 10.69 -11.56
CA ILE A 84 -2.26 10.43 -11.88
C ILE A 84 -2.20 9.79 -13.27
N GLU A 85 -1.64 10.53 -14.24
CA GLU A 85 -1.39 10.00 -15.59
C GLU A 85 -2.64 9.39 -16.27
N GLY A 86 -3.81 9.98 -16.00
CA GLY A 86 -5.10 9.54 -16.57
C GLY A 86 -5.85 8.50 -15.75
N HIS A 87 -5.32 8.10 -14.59
CA HIS A 87 -6.01 7.23 -13.63
C HIS A 87 -6.55 8.03 -12.45
N ASP A 88 -7.78 7.78 -12.05
CA ASP A 88 -8.31 8.24 -10.77
C ASP A 88 -7.43 7.71 -9.63
N ALA A 89 -7.23 8.53 -8.61
CA ALA A 89 -6.39 8.18 -7.48
C ALA A 89 -6.87 8.81 -6.18
N VAL A 90 -6.69 8.07 -5.09
CA VAL A 90 -6.69 8.62 -3.73
C VAL A 90 -5.30 8.46 -3.16
N VAL A 91 -4.66 9.59 -2.85
CA VAL A 91 -3.30 9.66 -2.30
C VAL A 91 -3.42 9.91 -0.81
N ILE A 92 -2.78 9.08 0.00
CA ILE A 92 -2.79 9.16 1.46
C ILE A 92 -1.36 9.27 1.96
N HIS A 93 -1.10 10.27 2.79
CA HIS A 93 0.20 10.49 3.43
C HIS A 93 0.14 10.07 4.90
N ARG A 94 1.07 9.22 5.32
CA ARG A 94 1.16 8.69 6.69
C ARG A 94 2.57 8.81 7.22
N SER A 95 2.71 8.63 8.53
CA SER A 95 4.00 8.51 9.19
C SER A 95 3.99 7.35 10.18
N PHE A 96 5.06 6.56 10.19
CA PHE A 96 5.26 5.49 11.17
C PHE A 96 6.71 5.51 11.63
N ASP A 97 6.93 5.52 12.95
CA ASP A 97 8.26 5.57 13.57
C ASP A 97 9.14 6.72 12.99
N GLY A 98 8.51 7.90 12.79
CA GLY A 98 9.17 9.09 12.25
C GLY A 98 9.50 9.03 10.76
N ARG A 99 9.02 8.02 10.03
CA ARG A 99 9.22 7.88 8.57
C ARG A 99 7.91 8.12 7.84
N ASN A 100 7.94 9.07 6.92
CA ASN A 100 6.79 9.38 6.08
C ASN A 100 6.72 8.44 4.88
N TYR A 101 5.52 7.99 4.55
CA TYR A 101 5.27 7.20 3.37
C TYR A 101 3.94 7.62 2.74
N THR A 102 3.81 7.36 1.45
CA THR A 102 2.63 7.67 0.66
C THR A 102 2.03 6.38 0.15
N THR A 103 0.71 6.26 0.22
CA THR A 103 -0.06 5.19 -0.43
C THR A 103 -0.97 5.80 -1.48
N VAL A 104 -0.92 5.28 -2.70
CA VAL A 104 -1.82 5.62 -3.81
C VAL A 104 -2.78 4.46 -4.01
N TYR A 105 -4.08 4.72 -3.88
CA TYR A 105 -5.15 3.81 -4.29
C TYR A 105 -5.60 4.21 -5.67
N THR A 106 -5.64 3.28 -6.63
CA THR A 106 -6.00 3.60 -8.02
C THR A 106 -6.65 2.40 -8.72
N PRO A 107 -7.67 2.61 -9.58
CA PRO A 107 -8.24 1.56 -10.40
C PRO A 107 -7.39 1.32 -11.65
N ILE A 108 -7.17 0.04 -11.96
CA ILE A 108 -6.41 -0.43 -13.13
C ILE A 108 -7.20 -1.58 -13.76
N GLY A 109 -7.69 -1.39 -14.99
CA GLY A 109 -8.72 -2.24 -15.57
C GLY A 109 -9.96 -2.28 -14.65
N ASP A 110 -10.37 -3.49 -14.25
CA ASP A 110 -11.53 -3.73 -13.37
C ASP A 110 -11.15 -3.89 -11.88
N LYS A 111 -9.90 -3.59 -11.50
CA LYS A 111 -9.34 -3.89 -10.17
C LYS A 111 -8.86 -2.62 -9.48
N ILE A 112 -8.85 -2.63 -8.15
CA ILE A 112 -8.22 -1.58 -7.36
C ILE A 112 -6.87 -2.11 -6.88
N PHE A 113 -5.84 -1.27 -6.98
CA PHE A 113 -4.53 -1.53 -6.40
C PHE A 113 -4.19 -0.44 -5.41
N LEU A 114 -3.34 -0.80 -4.44
CA LEU A 114 -2.57 0.17 -3.67
C LEU A 114 -1.09 0.09 -4.05
N ILE A 115 -0.46 1.24 -4.15
CA ILE A 115 0.97 1.42 -4.38
C ILE A 115 1.49 2.27 -3.22
N CYS A 116 2.29 1.69 -2.33
CA CYS A 116 2.86 2.38 -1.20
C CYS A 116 4.37 2.51 -1.37
N PHE A 117 4.94 3.67 -1.04
CA PHE A 117 6.36 3.97 -1.17
C PHE A 117 6.83 4.97 -0.10
N ASN A 118 8.10 4.86 0.30
CA ASN A 118 8.73 5.71 1.31
C ASN A 118 9.15 7.07 0.76
N ASP A 119 8.18 7.86 0.35
CA ASP A 119 8.33 9.25 -0.04
C ASP A 119 7.13 10.05 0.48
N THR A 120 7.30 11.37 0.64
CA THR A 120 6.23 12.26 1.12
C THR A 120 5.24 12.59 0.01
N TYR A 121 5.67 12.56 -1.26
CA TYR A 121 4.82 12.91 -2.39
C TYR A 121 4.98 11.89 -3.52
N VAL A 122 3.94 11.78 -4.36
CA VAL A 122 4.03 11.01 -5.60
C VAL A 122 5.16 11.61 -6.45
N ASN A 123 6.19 10.81 -6.70
CA ASN A 123 7.36 11.21 -7.46
C ASN A 123 7.30 10.70 -8.91
N ASP A 124 8.20 11.20 -9.75
CA ASP A 124 8.21 10.93 -11.19
C ASP A 124 8.29 9.44 -11.54
N ASP A 125 9.01 8.63 -10.73
CA ASP A 125 9.13 7.19 -10.97
C ASP A 125 7.81 6.46 -10.73
N ILE A 126 7.07 6.86 -9.69
CA ILE A 126 5.74 6.30 -9.41
C ILE A 126 4.74 6.75 -10.48
N SER A 127 4.75 8.03 -10.85
CA SER A 127 3.90 8.54 -11.94
C SER A 127 4.19 7.81 -13.25
N LYS A 128 5.46 7.65 -13.60
CA LYS A 128 5.89 6.93 -14.81
C LYS A 128 5.53 5.44 -14.78
N MET A 129 5.54 4.80 -13.61
CA MET A 129 5.05 3.43 -13.47
C MET A 129 3.53 3.38 -13.72
N ILE A 130 2.77 4.33 -13.16
CA ILE A 130 1.31 4.40 -13.32
C ILE A 130 0.90 4.71 -14.77
N SER A 131 1.61 5.60 -15.48
CA SER A 131 1.29 5.97 -16.87
C SER A 131 1.39 4.83 -17.88
N LYS A 132 2.07 3.74 -17.51
CA LYS A 132 2.24 2.55 -18.35
C LYS A 132 1.17 1.49 -18.10
N LEU A 133 0.32 1.69 -17.09
CA LEU A 133 -0.70 0.72 -16.71
C LEU A 133 -1.88 0.74 -17.68
N PRO A 134 -2.60 -0.38 -17.83
CA PRO A 134 -3.83 -0.41 -18.61
C PRO A 134 -4.86 0.55 -18.03
N SER A 135 -5.53 1.33 -18.88
CA SER A 135 -6.58 2.27 -18.46
C SER A 135 -7.61 1.63 -17.53
N GLN A 136 -8.16 2.42 -16.60
CA GLN A 136 -9.27 1.97 -15.77
C GLN A 136 -10.53 1.71 -16.62
N ASN A 137 -11.24 0.64 -16.30
CA ASN A 137 -12.59 0.38 -16.81
C ASN A 137 -13.65 0.82 -15.80
N MET A 138 -13.29 0.83 -14.51
CA MET A 138 -14.13 1.32 -13.42
C MET A 138 -14.38 2.82 -13.57
N THR A 139 -15.63 3.25 -13.38
CA THR A 139 -15.96 4.67 -13.38
C THR A 139 -15.45 5.35 -12.10
N HIS A 140 -15.27 6.66 -12.14
CA HIS A 140 -14.90 7.45 -10.96
C HIS A 140 -15.88 7.23 -9.79
N ASP A 141 -17.19 7.20 -10.09
CA ASP A 141 -18.24 7.01 -9.09
C ASP A 141 -18.17 5.60 -8.46
N ASP A 142 -17.95 4.56 -9.26
CA ASP A 142 -17.80 3.18 -8.75
C ASP A 142 -16.54 3.02 -7.90
N PHE A 143 -15.45 3.66 -8.32
CA PHE A 143 -14.19 3.67 -7.57
C PHE A 143 -14.38 4.36 -6.21
N SER A 144 -14.92 5.58 -6.21
CA SER A 144 -15.20 6.33 -4.99
C SER A 144 -16.19 5.60 -4.07
N ALA A 145 -17.26 5.01 -4.62
CA ALA A 145 -18.22 4.22 -3.86
C ALA A 145 -17.58 2.98 -3.19
N SER A 146 -16.65 2.31 -3.88
CA SER A 146 -15.92 1.16 -3.34
C SER A 146 -15.05 1.55 -2.15
N LEU A 147 -14.31 2.67 -2.27
CA LEU A 147 -13.48 3.20 -1.19
C LEU A 147 -14.31 3.68 0.01
N ASN A 148 -15.42 4.39 -0.24
CA ASN A 148 -16.31 4.86 0.82
C ASN A 148 -16.98 3.71 1.59
N THR A 149 -17.40 2.67 0.88
CA THR A 149 -17.94 1.45 1.49
C THR A 149 -16.88 0.79 2.37
N ALA A 150 -15.67 0.59 1.84
CA ALA A 150 -14.56 0.02 2.58
C ALA A 150 -14.21 0.81 3.86
N LEU A 151 -14.23 2.13 3.80
CA LEU A 151 -14.00 3.00 4.95
C LEU A 151 -15.12 2.88 6.00
N SER A 152 -16.38 2.85 5.55
CA SER A 152 -17.53 2.68 6.43
C SER A 152 -17.48 1.34 7.18
N ASP A 153 -17.25 0.24 6.44
CA ASP A 153 -17.17 -1.11 6.99
C ASP A 153 -16.00 -1.25 8.00
N PHE A 154 -14.88 -0.59 7.72
CA PHE A 154 -13.74 -0.56 8.64
C PHE A 154 -14.10 0.16 9.95
N LYS A 155 -14.71 1.34 9.87
CA LYS A 155 -15.14 2.11 11.05
C LYS A 155 -16.16 1.36 11.89
N GLU A 156 -17.10 0.68 11.24
CA GLU A 156 -18.08 -0.17 11.93
C GLU A 156 -17.37 -1.31 12.67
N GLN A 157 -16.46 -2.03 12.01
CA GLN A 157 -15.69 -3.10 12.63
C GLN A 157 -14.90 -2.61 13.85
N VAL A 158 -14.15 -1.51 13.72
CA VAL A 158 -13.37 -0.94 14.83
C VAL A 158 -14.26 -0.52 15.99
N SER A 159 -15.44 0.04 15.70
CA SER A 159 -16.43 0.39 16.73
C SER A 159 -16.97 -0.83 17.47
N GLN A 160 -17.24 -1.92 16.75
CA GLN A 160 -17.72 -3.18 17.34
C GLN A 160 -16.63 -3.83 18.20
N GLU A 161 -15.40 -3.92 17.70
CA GLU A 161 -14.27 -4.48 18.44
C GLU A 161 -14.00 -3.70 19.73
N LYS A 162 -14.11 -2.38 19.70
CA LYS A 162 -14.00 -1.54 20.89
C LYS A 162 -15.10 -1.84 21.92
N ALA A 163 -16.35 -1.92 21.47
CA ALA A 163 -17.47 -2.23 22.36
C ALA A 163 -17.33 -3.62 23.00
N ASP A 164 -16.84 -4.61 22.26
CA ASP A 164 -16.59 -5.96 22.77
C ASP A 164 -15.48 -5.99 23.81
N ILE A 165 -14.39 -5.22 23.61
CA ILE A 165 -13.31 -5.07 24.59
C ILE A 165 -13.83 -4.42 25.87
N GLU A 166 -14.57 -3.31 25.76
CA GLU A 166 -15.16 -2.61 26.91
C GLU A 166 -16.13 -3.52 27.69
N ALA A 167 -16.96 -4.31 27.00
CA ALA A 167 -17.85 -5.28 27.63
C ALA A 167 -17.09 -6.39 28.38
N GLN A 168 -15.97 -6.87 27.82
CA GLN A 168 -15.12 -7.86 28.49
C GLN A 168 -14.38 -7.30 29.71
N GLU A 169 -13.98 -6.03 29.67
CA GLU A 169 -13.36 -5.36 30.82
C GLU A 169 -14.37 -5.17 31.94
N MET A 170 -15.58 -4.67 31.65
CA MET A 170 -16.67 -4.57 32.64
C MET A 170 -17.00 -5.93 33.26
N TYR A 171 -17.08 -7.01 32.47
CA TYR A 171 -17.34 -8.34 32.99
C TYR A 171 -16.25 -8.83 33.96
N LYS A 172 -14.97 -8.50 33.70
CA LYS A 172 -13.84 -8.83 34.59
C LYS A 172 -13.84 -7.99 35.87
N GLU A 173 -14.27 -6.73 35.80
CA GLU A 173 -14.40 -5.85 36.98
C GLU A 173 -15.58 -6.27 37.87
N ASP A 174 -16.72 -6.67 37.28
CA ASP A 174 -17.90 -7.14 38.01
C ASP A 174 -17.77 -8.59 38.52
N ASN A 175 -16.87 -9.39 37.95
CA ASN A 175 -16.51 -10.72 38.43
C ASN A 175 -14.99 -10.83 38.71
N PRO A 176 -14.46 -10.11 39.71
CA PRO A 176 -13.06 -10.22 40.07
C PRO A 176 -12.86 -11.63 40.64
N ILE A 177 -12.22 -12.52 39.88
CA ILE A 177 -11.90 -13.87 40.35
C ILE A 177 -11.10 -13.71 41.66
N ASN A 178 -11.74 -14.07 42.77
CA ASN A 178 -11.15 -14.06 44.10
C ASN A 178 -9.84 -14.87 44.09
N ARG A 179 -8.70 -14.18 43.99
CA ARG A 179 -7.34 -14.76 44.14
C ARG A 179 -7.00 -15.09 45.60
N PHE A 180 -8.00 -15.30 46.45
CA PHE A 180 -7.84 -15.77 47.83
C PHE A 180 -8.59 -17.09 48.02
N PHE A 181 -8.10 -18.16 47.39
CA PHE A 181 -8.25 -19.48 47.98
C PHE A 181 -6.97 -19.79 48.77
N PHE A 182 -7.13 -19.77 50.09
CA PHE A 182 -6.13 -20.01 51.12
C PHE A 182 -5.46 -21.37 50.95
N PHE A 183 -4.13 -21.41 51.09
CA PHE A 183 -3.46 -22.58 51.63
C PHE A 183 -3.92 -22.76 53.08
N ARG A 184 -4.52 -23.92 53.39
CA ARG A 184 -4.45 -24.50 54.74
C ARG A 184 -4.01 -25.96 54.59
N PHE A 185 -2.96 -26.26 55.35
CA PHE A 185 -2.34 -27.56 55.55
C PHE A 185 -3.35 -28.65 55.91
#